data_AF-A0A370GEI6-F1
#
_entry.id   AF-A0A370GEI6-F1
#
_cell.length_a   1.000
_cell.length_b   1.000
_cell.length_c   1.000
_cell.angle_alpha   90.00
_cell.angle_beta   90.00
_cell.angle_gamma   90.00
#
_symmetry.space_group_name_H-M   'P 1'
#
loop_
_entity.id
_entity.type
_entity.pdbx_description
1 polymer ?
#
loop_
_entity_poly.entity_id
_entity_poly.type
_entity_poly.pdbx_seq_one_letter_code
_entity_poly.pdbx_strand_id
1 'polypeptide(L)'
;MLMGLFLVIILLIMAAANIIAFKISKTNRKKQVWSGIVFLLLTPLIFFLTAISVSPFDPYGFGTGIISIIYAVLFFINGLVVIFIGLLTKNASASTSPR
;
A
#
# COMPACT_ATOMS: atom_id res chain seq x y z
N MET A 1 -25.04 1.93 -8.93
CA MET A 1 -24.68 2.98 -7.94
C MET A 1 -23.73 2.46 -6.86
N LEU A 2 -23.97 1.26 -6.29
CA LEU A 2 -23.13 0.67 -5.22
C LEU A 2 -21.68 0.34 -5.64
N MET A 3 -21.47 -0.13 -6.88
CA MET A 3 -20.13 -0.43 -7.42
C MET A 3 -19.21 0.81 -7.52
N GLY A 4 -19.74 1.96 -7.92
CA GLY A 4 -18.97 3.21 -8.01
C GLY A 4 -18.57 3.73 -6.62
N LEU A 5 -19.45 3.59 -5.63
CA LEU A 5 -19.14 3.95 -4.24
C LEU A 5 -18.02 3.07 -3.67
N PHE A 6 -18.02 1.78 -3.98
CA PHE A 6 -17.00 0.84 -3.53
C PHE A 6 -15.60 1.17 -4.09
N LEU A 7 -15.52 1.48 -5.39
CA LEU A 7 -14.28 1.95 -6.03
C LEU A 7 -13.76 3.25 -5.40
N VAL A 8 -14.66 4.18 -5.06
CA VAL A 8 -14.31 5.46 -4.41
C VAL A 8 -13.79 5.25 -2.98
N ILE A 9 -14.43 4.37 -2.20
CA ILE A 9 -13.97 4.04 -0.83
C ILE A 9 -12.58 3.40 -0.87
N ILE A 10 -12.31 2.50 -1.82
CA ILE A 10 -10.98 1.89 -1.94
C ILE A 10 -9.94 2.92 -2.40
N LEU A 11 -10.28 3.80 -3.36
CA LEU A 11 -9.40 4.91 -3.75
C LEU A 11 -9.06 5.81 -2.56
N LEU A 12 -10.03 6.10 -1.69
CA LEU A 12 -9.82 6.84 -0.45
C LEU A 12 -8.90 6.10 0.53
N ILE A 13 -9.08 4.78 0.70
CA ILE A 13 -8.19 3.95 1.54
C ILE A 13 -6.78 3.94 0.97
N MET A 14 -6.62 3.84 -0.34
CA MET A 14 -5.32 3.84 -1.01
C MET A 14 -4.64 5.20 -0.89
N ALA A 15 -5.40 6.30 -1.05
CA ALA A 15 -4.91 7.66 -0.85
C ALA A 15 -4.51 7.92 0.62
N ALA A 16 -5.32 7.48 1.58
CA ALA A 16 -5.01 7.58 3.01
C ALA A 16 -3.76 6.76 3.37
N ALA A 17 -3.64 5.53 2.86
CA ALA A 17 -2.45 4.70 3.01
C ALA A 17 -1.20 5.39 2.45
N ASN A 18 -1.31 6.04 1.29
CA ASN A 18 -0.22 6.82 0.71
C ASN A 18 0.16 8.01 1.59
N ILE A 19 -0.81 8.79 2.09
CA ILE A 19 -0.56 9.93 2.98
C ILE A 19 0.12 9.48 4.28
N ILE A 20 -0.35 8.37 4.86
CA ILE A 20 0.23 7.79 6.08
C ILE A 20 1.67 7.33 5.82
N ALA A 21 1.90 6.62 4.71
CA ALA A 21 3.22 6.18 4.30
C ALA A 21 4.18 7.37 4.11
N PHE A 22 3.75 8.42 3.41
CA PHE A 22 4.54 9.65 3.24
C PHE A 22 4.83 10.37 4.56
N LYS A 23 3.85 10.41 5.47
CA LYS A 23 4.02 11.06 6.79
C LYS A 23 4.98 10.29 7.69
N ILE A 24 4.87 8.95 7.71
CA ILE A 24 5.81 8.06 8.41
C ILE A 24 7.20 8.11 7.76
N SER A 25 7.25 8.33 6.44
CA SER A 25 8.49 8.45 5.68
C SER A 25 9.33 9.69 5.97
N LYS A 26 8.89 10.64 6.79
CA LYS A 26 9.78 11.72 7.24
C LYS A 26 10.57 11.41 8.51
N THR A 27 10.22 10.37 9.25
CA THR A 27 10.70 10.23 10.64
C THR A 27 11.91 9.31 10.79
N ASN A 28 12.01 8.17 10.11
CA ASN A 28 13.14 7.23 10.30
C ASN A 28 13.26 6.18 9.17
N ARG A 29 14.48 5.96 8.67
CA ARG A 29 14.82 4.96 7.64
C ARG A 29 14.31 3.54 7.97
N LYS A 30 14.58 3.07 9.20
CA LYS A 30 14.16 1.73 9.66
C LYS A 30 12.64 1.59 9.70
N LYS A 31 11.93 2.66 10.10
CA LYS A 31 10.46 2.67 10.17
C LYS A 31 9.83 2.68 8.77
N GLN A 32 10.48 3.31 7.79
CA GLN A 32 10.05 3.29 6.39
C GLN A 32 10.11 1.88 5.79
N VAL A 33 11.26 1.21 5.91
CA VAL A 33 11.42 -0.15 5.37
C VAL A 33 10.44 -1.11 6.03
N TRP A 34 10.26 -1.03 7.36
CA TRP A 34 9.25 -1.82 8.06
C TRP A 34 7.82 -1.53 7.61
N SER A 35 7.46 -0.27 7.41
CA SER A 35 6.14 0.09 6.89
C SER A 35 5.89 -0.51 5.51
N GLY A 36 6.90 -0.48 4.63
CA GLY A 36 6.79 -1.07 3.30
C GLY A 36 6.68 -2.60 3.31
N ILE A 37 7.39 -3.29 4.23
CA ILE A 37 7.23 -4.74 4.44
C ILE A 37 5.81 -5.07 4.90
N VAL A 38 5.24 -4.27 5.80
CA VAL A 38 3.86 -4.42 6.25
C VAL A 38 2.90 -4.27 5.06
N PHE A 39 3.08 -3.26 4.20
CA PHE A 39 2.30 -3.11 2.97
C PHE A 39 2.37 -4.33 2.04
N LEU A 40 3.57 -4.92 1.86
CA LEU A 40 3.74 -6.15 1.08
C LEU A 40 2.99 -7.33 1.70
N LEU A 41 3.08 -7.51 3.02
CA LEU A 41 2.37 -8.60 3.72
C LEU A 41 0.85 -8.42 3.72
N LEU A 42 0.36 -7.19 3.70
CA LEU A 42 -1.07 -6.88 3.57
C LEU A 42 -1.59 -7.09 2.14
N THR A 43 -0.73 -7.15 1.12
CA THR A 43 -1.15 -7.32 -0.28
C THR A 43 -2.07 -8.53 -0.52
N PRO A 44 -1.73 -9.77 -0.10
CA PRO A 44 -2.63 -10.92 -0.26
C PRO A 44 -3.94 -10.73 0.52
N LEU A 45 -3.91 -10.08 1.68
CA LEU A 45 -5.12 -9.76 2.44
C LEU A 45 -6.03 -8.79 1.65
N ILE A 46 -5.45 -7.75 1.05
CA ILE A 46 -6.17 -6.79 0.20
C ILE A 46 -6.77 -7.48 -1.03
N PHE A 47 -6.06 -8.44 -1.63
CA PHE A 47 -6.59 -9.24 -2.73
C PHE A 47 -7.88 -9.97 -2.31
N PHE A 48 -7.83 -10.74 -1.22
CA PHE A 48 -9.00 -11.50 -0.76
C PHE A 48 -10.15 -10.60 -0.31
N LEU A 49 -9.86 -9.51 0.41
CA LEU A 49 -10.88 -8.55 0.82
C LEU A 49 -11.57 -7.92 -0.40
N THR A 50 -10.80 -7.57 -1.42
CA THR A 50 -11.34 -7.02 -2.67
C THR A 50 -12.19 -8.07 -3.39
N ALA A 51 -11.71 -9.30 -3.50
CA ALA A 51 -12.42 -10.40 -4.14
C ALA A 51 -13.76 -10.69 -3.45
N ILE A 52 -13.77 -10.83 -2.12
CA ILE A 52 -14.98 -11.07 -1.33
C ILE A 52 -15.96 -9.91 -1.46
N SER A 53 -15.48 -8.67 -1.54
CA SER A 53 -16.34 -7.51 -1.63
C SER A 53 -16.93 -7.28 -3.03
N VAL A 54 -16.21 -7.69 -4.08
CA VAL A 54 -16.65 -7.56 -5.48
C VAL A 54 -17.47 -8.77 -5.93
N SER A 55 -17.23 -9.95 -5.34
CA SER A 55 -17.94 -11.20 -5.67
C SER A 55 -19.48 -11.10 -5.63
N PRO A 56 -20.15 -10.32 -4.78
CA PRO A 56 -21.61 -10.17 -4.83
C PRO A 56 -22.12 -9.52 -6.14
N PHE A 57 -21.26 -8.83 -6.87
CA PHE A 57 -21.61 -8.12 -8.11
C PHE A 57 -21.18 -8.87 -9.38
N ASP A 58 -20.15 -9.72 -9.27
CA ASP A 58 -19.67 -10.60 -10.35
C ASP A 58 -19.16 -11.93 -9.75
N PRO A 59 -20.07 -12.83 -9.33
CA PRO A 59 -19.73 -14.02 -8.54
C PRO A 59 -18.73 -14.92 -9.26
N TYR A 60 -17.52 -15.03 -8.70
CA TYR A 60 -16.39 -15.78 -9.29
C TYR A 60 -16.09 -15.40 -10.75
N GLY A 61 -16.56 -14.24 -11.20
CA GLY A 61 -16.42 -13.80 -12.57
C GLY A 61 -15.10 -13.10 -12.84
N PHE A 62 -14.89 -12.84 -14.13
CA PHE A 62 -13.66 -12.25 -14.63
C PHE A 62 -13.41 -10.84 -14.08
N GLY A 63 -14.48 -10.05 -13.85
CA GLY A 63 -14.40 -8.72 -13.26
C GLY A 63 -13.92 -8.77 -11.81
N THR A 64 -14.44 -9.71 -11.00
CA THR A 64 -13.94 -9.93 -9.63
C THR A 64 -12.45 -10.26 -9.63
N GLY A 65 -12.00 -11.12 -10.54
CA GLY A 65 -10.58 -11.46 -10.69
C GLY A 65 -9.71 -10.27 -11.05
N ILE A 66 -10.04 -9.55 -12.14
CA ILE A 66 -9.29 -8.39 -12.60
C ILE A 66 -9.21 -7.31 -11.53
N ILE A 67 -10.35 -6.95 -10.93
CA ILE A 67 -10.40 -5.86 -9.96
C ILE A 67 -9.52 -6.20 -8.76
N SER A 68 -9.61 -7.43 -8.26
CA SER A 68 -8.79 -7.90 -7.13
C SER A 68 -7.29 -7.88 -7.46
N ILE A 69 -6.90 -8.29 -8.67
CA ILE A 69 -5.50 -8.25 -9.12
C ILE A 69 -5.00 -6.81 -9.24
N ILE A 70 -5.75 -5.92 -9.91
CA ILE A 70 -5.35 -4.52 -10.09
C ILE A 70 -5.09 -3.87 -8.73
N TYR A 71 -6.01 -4.04 -7.78
CA TYR A 71 -5.86 -3.46 -6.45
C TYR A 71 -4.70 -4.07 -5.66
N ALA A 72 -4.52 -5.39 -5.70
CA ALA A 72 -3.38 -6.05 -5.06
C ALA A 72 -2.05 -5.55 -5.64
N VAL A 73 -1.95 -5.43 -6.97
CA VAL A 73 -0.74 -4.94 -7.65
C VAL A 73 -0.45 -3.49 -7.27
N LEU A 74 -1.45 -2.62 -7.22
CA LEU A 74 -1.27 -1.23 -6.78
C LEU A 74 -0.76 -1.16 -5.33
N PHE A 75 -1.32 -1.98 -4.44
CA PHE A 75 -0.90 -2.04 -3.04
C PHE A 75 0.53 -2.61 -2.88
N PHE A 76 0.87 -3.62 -3.69
CA PHE A 76 2.20 -4.20 -3.76
C PHE A 76 3.24 -3.18 -4.24
N ILE A 77 2.95 -2.47 -5.34
CA ILE A 77 3.82 -1.42 -5.88
C ILE A 77 4.02 -0.31 -4.83
N ASN A 78 2.97 0.10 -4.12
CA ASN A 78 3.10 1.08 -3.03
C ASN A 78 4.04 0.59 -1.93
N GLY A 79 3.91 -0.67 -1.51
CA GLY A 79 4.82 -1.28 -0.54
C GLY A 79 6.28 -1.23 -1.02
N LEU A 80 6.53 -1.59 -2.29
CA LEU A 80 7.86 -1.49 -2.89
C LEU A 80 8.38 -0.05 -2.90
N VAL A 81 7.59 0.93 -3.34
CA VAL A 81 7.99 2.34 -3.39
C VAL A 81 8.41 2.84 -2.00
N VAL A 82 7.66 2.51 -0.96
CA VAL A 82 8.00 2.88 0.43
C VAL A 82 9.31 2.25 0.89
N ILE A 83 9.55 0.98 0.54
CA ILE A 83 10.84 0.32 0.83
C ILE A 83 11.97 1.02 0.08
N PHE A 84 11.80 1.31 -1.22
CA PHE A 84 12.80 1.99 -2.03
C PHE A 84 13.17 3.36 -1.47
N ILE A 85 12.19 4.17 -1.07
CA ILE A 85 12.42 5.46 -0.39
C ILE A 85 13.15 5.25 0.95
N GLY A 86 12.76 4.22 1.70
CA GLY A 86 13.46 3.75 2.89
C GLY A 86 14.92 3.41 2.67
N LEU A 87 15.24 2.69 1.60
CA LEU A 87 16.61 2.30 1.31
C LEU A 87 17.47 3.49 0.86
N LEU A 88 16.88 4.42 0.08
CA LEU A 88 17.54 5.60 -0.46
C LEU A 88 17.69 6.76 0.55
N THR A 89 16.93 6.75 1.65
CA THR A 89 17.08 7.71 2.73
C THR A 89 18.45 7.50 3.41
N LYS A 90 19.44 8.33 3.03
CA LYS A 90 20.79 8.35 3.62
C LYS A 90 20.69 8.62 5.12
N ASN A 91 21.51 7.92 5.91
CA ASN A 91 21.67 8.20 7.33
C ASN A 91 22.18 9.65 7.49
N ALA A 92 21.32 10.59 7.83
CA ALA A 92 21.71 11.93 8.25
C ALA A 92 22.39 11.95 9.65
N SER A 93 22.83 10.79 10.14
CA SER A 93 23.36 10.60 11.50
C SER A 93 24.84 10.21 11.53
N ALA A 94 25.58 10.38 10.43
CA ALA A 94 27.00 10.01 10.35
C ALA A 94 27.94 11.21 10.16
N SER A 95 27.62 12.40 10.72
CA SER A 95 28.55 13.54 10.64
C SER A 95 28.56 14.50 11.83
N THR A 96 28.24 14.07 13.05
CA THR A 96 28.46 14.91 14.23
C THR A 96 28.88 14.12 15.47
N SER A 97 30.16 13.73 15.51
CA SER A 97 31.05 13.86 16.68
C SER A 97 32.50 13.55 16.27
N PRO A 98 33.53 13.94 17.03
CA PRO A 98 33.82 15.24 17.64
C PRO A 98 35.26 15.70 17.29
N ARG A 99 35.49 17.01 17.14
CA ARG A 99 36.79 17.66 17.43
C ARG A 99 36.53 19.04 17.99
#